data_AF-A0A529MEU6-F1
#
_entry.id   AF-A0A529MEU6-F1
#
_cell.length_a   1.000
_cell.length_b   1.000
_cell.length_c   1.000
_cell.angle_alpha   90.00
_cell.angle_beta   90.00
_cell.angle_gamma   90.00
#
_symmetry.space_group_name_H-M   'P 1'
#
loop_
_entity.id
_entity.type
_entity.pdbx_description
1 polymer ?
#
loop_
_entity_poly.entity_id
_entity_poly.type
_entity_poly.pdbx_seq_one_letter_code
_entity_poly.pdbx_strand_id
1 'polypeptide(L)'
;MDTPYISREMLAGLQELLQQPDMRYGIMIGHHNLLPQKTPRITPYAEMLNSGFVRTQLLQGNKPIVYLHGHIHADPVEIVNDPRFPDGKLICISAPEIQSGFNELVFFTTDQGELVGIRLIPYRTNVADGT
;
A
#
# COMPACT_ATOMS: atom_id res chain seq x y z
N MET A 1 -14.07 10.90 17.86
CA MET A 1 -12.67 10.79 17.44
C MET A 1 -12.70 10.11 16.09
N ASP A 2 -12.18 10.76 15.05
CA ASP A 2 -12.33 10.31 13.67
C ASP A 2 -11.35 9.17 13.39
N THR A 3 -11.83 7.94 13.49
CA THR A 3 -11.05 6.77 13.09
C THR A 3 -11.15 6.60 11.57
N PRO A 4 -10.03 6.47 10.84
CA PRO A 4 -10.06 6.32 9.40
C PRO A 4 -10.85 5.09 8.98
N TYR A 5 -11.70 5.28 7.96
CA TYR A 5 -12.64 4.28 7.47
C TYR A 5 -12.88 4.49 5.97
N ILE A 6 -12.81 3.41 5.20
CA ILE A 6 -13.19 3.43 3.78
C ILE A 6 -14.61 2.92 3.64
N SER A 7 -15.51 3.70 3.01
CA SER A 7 -16.90 3.32 2.85
C SER A 7 -17.10 2.14 1.89
N ARG A 8 -18.23 1.45 2.02
CA ARG A 8 -18.57 0.32 1.13
C ARG A 8 -18.74 0.76 -0.32
N GLU A 9 -19.31 1.94 -0.52
CA GLU A 9 -19.54 2.53 -1.84
C GLU A 9 -18.21 2.83 -2.55
N MET A 10 -17.23 3.35 -1.82
CA MET A 10 -15.88 3.57 -2.33
C MET A 10 -15.20 2.25 -2.70
N LEU A 11 -15.37 1.21 -1.87
CA LEU A 11 -14.81 -0.11 -2.16
C LEU A 11 -15.49 -0.80 -3.34
N ALA A 12 -16.80 -0.61 -3.53
CA ALA A 12 -17.51 -1.14 -4.69
C ALA A 12 -16.99 -0.53 -5.99
N GLY A 13 -16.83 0.81 -6.04
CA GLY A 13 -16.23 1.47 -7.21
C GLY A 13 -14.78 1.05 -7.44
N LEU A 14 -14.02 0.82 -6.37
CA LEU A 14 -12.66 0.29 -6.48
C LEU A 14 -12.64 -1.12 -7.07
N GLN A 15 -13.55 -2.00 -6.65
CA GLN A 15 -13.67 -3.35 -7.19
C GLN A 15 -14.03 -3.34 -8.68
N GLU A 16 -14.94 -2.47 -9.09
CA GLU A 16 -15.31 -2.31 -10.50
C GLU A 16 -14.10 -1.89 -11.36
N LEU A 17 -13.23 -1.02 -10.83
CA LEU A 17 -11.99 -0.64 -11.49
C LEU A 17 -11.00 -1.83 -11.56
N LEU A 18 -10.82 -2.56 -10.45
CA LEU A 18 -9.90 -3.71 -10.40
C LEU A 18 -10.31 -4.85 -11.33
N GLN A 19 -11.61 -5.01 -11.56
CA GLN A 19 -12.17 -6.04 -12.43
C GLN A 19 -12.09 -5.69 -13.92
N GLN A 20 -11.63 -4.49 -14.29
CA GLN A 20 -11.43 -4.14 -15.69
C GLN A 20 -10.45 -5.13 -16.36
N PRO A 21 -10.78 -5.67 -17.56
CA PRO A 21 -10.03 -6.74 -18.19
C PRO A 21 -8.60 -6.34 -18.58
N ASP A 22 -8.39 -5.06 -18.90
CA ASP A 22 -7.09 -4.54 -19.33
C ASP A 22 -6.18 -4.15 -18.16
N MET A 23 -6.72 -4.07 -16.94
CA MET A 23 -5.93 -3.77 -15.76
C MET A 23 -5.12 -5.01 -15.34
N ARG A 24 -3.80 -4.94 -15.44
CA ARG A 24 -2.89 -6.05 -15.06
C ARG A 24 -2.40 -5.97 -13.62
N TYR A 25 -2.17 -4.75 -13.14
CA TYR A 25 -1.84 -4.45 -11.76
C TYR A 25 -2.36 -3.05 -11.40
N GLY A 26 -2.35 -2.70 -10.11
CA GLY A 26 -2.77 -1.38 -9.64
C GLY A 26 -1.70 -0.71 -8.77
N ILE A 27 -1.59 0.61 -8.88
CA ILE A 27 -0.88 1.44 -7.90
C ILE A 27 -1.94 2.29 -7.19
N MET A 28 -2.02 2.16 -5.88
CA MET A 28 -2.96 2.87 -5.03
C MET A 28 -2.21 3.70 -4.01
N ILE A 29 -2.74 4.87 -3.70
CA ILE A 29 -2.15 5.79 -2.74
C ILE A 29 -3.18 6.04 -1.66
N GLY A 30 -2.79 5.87 -0.39
CA GLY A 30 -3.60 6.23 0.75
C GLY A 30 -2.74 6.83 1.86
N HIS A 31 -3.37 7.54 2.80
CA HIS A 31 -2.61 8.11 3.91
C HIS A 31 -2.27 7.05 4.96
N HIS A 32 -3.27 6.26 5.39
CA HIS A 32 -3.16 5.31 6.49
C HIS A 32 -2.65 3.93 6.04
N ASN A 33 -1.95 3.22 6.92
CA ASN A 33 -1.59 1.82 6.70
C ASN A 33 -2.86 0.92 6.68
N LEU A 34 -2.81 -0.13 5.87
CA LEU A 34 -3.79 -1.21 5.85
C LEU A 34 -3.39 -2.38 6.75
N LEU A 35 -2.19 -2.40 7.32
CA LEU A 35 -1.71 -3.43 8.24
C LEU A 35 -1.59 -2.88 9.66
N PRO A 36 -1.86 -3.70 10.70
CA PRO A 36 -1.59 -3.32 12.08
C PRO A 36 -0.12 -2.96 12.24
N GLN A 37 0.14 -1.88 12.95
CA GLN A 37 1.50 -1.52 13.33
C GLN A 37 2.00 -2.48 14.41
N LYS A 38 3.33 -2.69 14.47
CA LYS A 38 3.97 -3.45 15.57
C LYS A 38 3.56 -2.94 16.95
N THR A 39 3.40 -1.62 17.08
CA THR A 39 2.85 -0.96 18.26
C THR A 39 1.56 -0.25 17.86
N PRO A 40 0.39 -0.73 18.32
CA PRO A 40 -0.89 -0.10 17.98
C PRO A 40 -0.94 1.34 18.45
N ARG A 41 -1.34 2.25 17.55
CA ARG A 41 -1.59 3.66 17.89
C ARG A 41 -3.06 3.86 18.15
N ILE A 42 -3.40 4.31 19.36
CA ILE A 42 -4.78 4.59 19.77
C ILE A 42 -5.05 6.11 19.66
N THR A 43 -4.07 6.96 20.01
CA THR A 43 -4.19 8.43 19.95
C THR A 43 -2.82 9.13 19.88
N PRO A 44 -2.72 10.33 19.26
CA PRO A 44 -3.51 10.76 18.10
C PRO A 44 -3.13 9.86 16.92
N TYR A 45 -3.99 9.69 15.89
CA TYR A 45 -3.67 8.90 14.67
C TYR A 45 -3.93 7.38 14.76
N ALA A 46 -5.18 7.02 15.04
CA ALA A 46 -5.63 5.63 15.10
C ALA A 46 -5.45 4.86 13.78
N GLU A 47 -5.38 3.53 13.89
CA GLU A 47 -5.37 2.63 12.74
C GLU A 47 -6.71 2.63 11.98
N MET A 48 -6.68 2.23 10.70
CA MET A 48 -7.89 2.12 9.89
C MET A 48 -8.80 0.99 10.40
N LEU A 49 -10.04 1.36 10.76
CA LEU A 49 -10.99 0.48 11.45
C LEU A 49 -11.33 -0.77 10.63
N ASN A 50 -11.53 -0.61 9.33
CA ASN A 50 -11.94 -1.68 8.43
C ASN A 50 -10.82 -2.17 7.50
N SER A 51 -9.56 -2.00 7.91
CA SER A 51 -8.38 -2.37 7.11
C SER A 51 -8.41 -3.83 6.64
N GLY A 52 -8.83 -4.77 7.49
CA GLY A 52 -8.98 -6.19 7.10
C GLY A 52 -10.00 -6.41 5.98
N PHE A 53 -11.10 -5.66 5.97
CA PHE A 53 -12.09 -5.71 4.90
C PHE A 53 -11.50 -5.16 3.60
N VAL A 54 -10.86 -3.98 3.66
CA VAL A 54 -10.20 -3.35 2.52
C VAL A 54 -9.17 -4.29 1.88
N ARG A 55 -8.25 -4.86 2.67
CA ARG A 55 -7.25 -5.82 2.17
C ARG A 55 -7.88 -7.01 1.46
N THR A 56 -8.95 -7.55 2.02
CA THR A 56 -9.67 -8.68 1.42
C THR A 56 -10.28 -8.30 0.08
N GLN A 57 -10.89 -7.11 -0.03
CA GLN A 57 -11.46 -6.63 -1.30
C GLN A 57 -10.38 -6.39 -2.36
N LEU A 58 -9.21 -5.88 -1.98
CA LEU A 58 -8.07 -5.69 -2.89
C LEU A 58 -7.53 -7.02 -3.43
N LEU A 59 -7.34 -8.01 -2.54
CA LEU A 59 -6.85 -9.33 -2.92
C LEU A 59 -7.84 -10.11 -3.79
N GLN A 60 -9.15 -9.90 -3.60
CA GLN A 60 -10.20 -10.48 -4.44
C GLN A 60 -10.11 -10.06 -5.92
N GLY A 61 -9.44 -8.95 -6.23
CA GLY A 61 -9.13 -8.58 -7.60
C GLY A 61 -8.21 -9.57 -8.32
N ASN A 62 -7.58 -10.50 -7.57
CA ASN A 62 -6.64 -11.53 -8.04
C ASN A 62 -5.57 -10.97 -9.01
N LYS A 63 -5.06 -9.79 -8.68
CA LYS A 63 -4.02 -9.07 -9.42
C LYS A 63 -3.07 -8.40 -8.42
N PRO A 64 -1.82 -8.10 -8.80
CA PRO A 64 -0.91 -7.34 -7.94
C PRO A 64 -1.40 -5.91 -7.72
N ILE A 65 -1.47 -5.48 -6.47
CA ILE A 65 -1.76 -4.10 -6.04
C ILE A 65 -0.59 -3.59 -5.21
N VAL A 66 -0.02 -2.47 -5.64
CA VAL A 66 0.99 -1.72 -4.90
C VAL A 66 0.29 -0.61 -4.13
N TYR A 67 0.28 -0.71 -2.81
CA TYR A 67 -0.35 0.27 -1.93
C TYR A 67 0.71 1.14 -1.27
N LEU A 68 0.81 2.39 -1.74
CA LEU A 68 1.72 3.39 -1.20
C LEU A 68 1.03 4.13 -0.07
N HIS A 69 1.66 4.16 1.10
CA HIS A 69 1.08 4.87 2.25
C HIS A 69 2.12 5.58 3.12
N GLY A 70 1.64 6.32 4.11
CA GLY A 70 2.46 6.97 5.12
C GLY A 70 1.91 6.71 6.50
N HIS A 71 1.72 7.79 7.28
CA HIS A 71 1.09 7.83 8.61
C HIS A 71 1.87 7.17 9.75
N ILE A 72 2.67 6.15 9.47
CA ILE A 72 3.38 5.38 10.50
C ILE A 72 4.78 5.94 10.80
N HIS A 73 5.33 6.80 9.93
CA HIS A 73 6.68 7.38 10.04
C HIS A 73 7.77 6.30 10.17
N ALA A 74 7.53 5.15 9.54
CA ALA A 74 8.45 4.03 9.38
C ALA A 74 8.42 3.63 7.90
N ASP A 75 9.42 2.88 7.43
CA ASP A 75 9.58 2.51 6.01
C ASP A 75 9.47 0.99 5.73
N PRO A 76 8.53 0.23 6.34
CA PRO A 76 8.37 -1.17 6.01
C PRO A 76 7.86 -1.38 4.58
N VAL A 77 8.27 -2.51 4.01
CA VAL A 77 7.63 -3.13 2.85
C VAL A 77 6.98 -4.42 3.32
N GLU A 78 5.66 -4.51 3.16
CA GLU A 78 4.87 -5.65 3.61
C GLU A 78 4.14 -6.27 2.41
N ILE A 79 4.16 -7.59 2.31
CA ILE A 79 3.49 -8.32 1.24
C ILE A 79 2.44 -9.23 1.86
N VAL A 80 1.18 -9.03 1.46
CA VAL A 80 0.06 -9.88 1.85
C VAL A 80 -0.36 -10.70 0.64
N ASN A 81 -0.47 -12.01 0.84
CA ASN A 81 -0.98 -12.95 -0.14
C ASN A 81 -2.14 -13.73 0.48
N ASP A 82 -3.08 -14.17 -0.35
CA ASP A 82 -4.17 -15.05 0.06
C ASP A 82 -4.18 -16.28 -0.86
N PRO A 83 -4.07 -17.51 -0.34
CA PRO A 83 -4.02 -18.71 -1.17
C PRO A 83 -5.30 -18.93 -2.01
N ARG A 84 -6.41 -18.26 -1.68
CA ARG A 84 -7.63 -18.28 -2.49
C ARG A 84 -7.53 -17.42 -3.75
N PHE A 85 -6.58 -16.48 -3.79
CA PHE A 85 -6.32 -15.55 -4.88
C PHE A 85 -4.83 -15.61 -5.23
N PRO A 86 -4.37 -16.66 -5.93
CA PRO A 86 -2.94 -16.96 -6.09
C PRO A 86 -2.17 -15.88 -6.86
N ASP A 87 -2.84 -15.11 -7.72
CA ASP A 87 -2.25 -14.00 -8.48
C ASP A 87 -2.42 -12.66 -7.75
N GLY A 88 -3.32 -12.62 -6.76
CA GLY A 88 -3.55 -11.49 -5.87
C GLY A 88 -2.40 -11.27 -4.91
N LYS A 89 -1.75 -10.11 -5.03
CA LYS A 89 -0.69 -9.68 -4.11
C LYS A 89 -0.96 -8.26 -3.68
N LEU A 90 -0.95 -7.99 -2.38
CA LEU A 90 -0.98 -6.62 -1.86
C LEU A 90 0.39 -6.27 -1.32
N ILE A 91 1.08 -5.37 -2.02
CA ILE A 91 2.43 -4.90 -1.70
C ILE A 91 2.29 -3.51 -1.06
N CYS A 92 2.32 -3.45 0.26
CA CYS A 92 2.27 -2.21 1.02
C CYS A 92 3.68 -1.62 1.14
N ILE A 93 3.87 -0.39 0.70
CA ILE A 93 5.14 0.34 0.80
C ILE A 93 4.88 1.64 1.56
N SER A 94 5.47 1.76 2.74
CA SER A 94 5.38 2.97 3.54
C SER A 94 6.47 3.98 3.17
N ALA A 95 6.11 5.26 3.11
CA ALA A 95 7.07 6.34 3.04
C ALA A 95 7.73 6.58 4.43
N PRO A 96 9.04 6.85 4.49
CA PRO A 96 9.67 7.30 5.72
C PRO A 96 9.12 8.68 6.12
N GLU A 97 9.45 9.10 7.34
CA GLU A 97 9.33 10.51 7.69
C GLU A 97 10.18 11.37 6.74
N ILE A 98 9.66 12.52 6.29
CA ILE A 98 10.33 13.37 5.30
C ILE A 98 11.72 13.82 5.75
N GLN A 99 11.90 14.04 7.05
CA GLN A 99 13.19 14.40 7.66
C GLN A 99 14.22 13.27 7.62
N SER A 100 13.77 12.04 7.38
CA SER A 100 14.59 10.84 7.21
C SER A 100 14.82 10.50 5.73
N GLY A 101 14.27 11.29 4.80
CA GLY A 101 14.43 11.16 3.36
C GLY A 101 13.17 10.67 2.63
N PHE A 102 13.35 9.98 1.51
CA PHE A 102 12.26 9.48 0.65
C PHE A 102 12.63 8.17 -0.05
N ASN A 103 11.66 7.53 -0.69
CA ASN A 103 11.88 6.34 -1.51
C ASN A 103 11.58 6.66 -2.98
N GLU A 104 12.47 6.28 -3.88
CA GLU A 104 12.17 6.21 -5.32
C GLU A 104 11.73 4.79 -5.67
N LEU A 105 10.66 4.67 -6.46
CA LEU A 105 10.12 3.39 -6.90
C LEU A 105 10.23 3.28 -8.42
N VAL A 106 10.92 2.23 -8.88
CA VAL A 106 11.01 1.87 -10.29
C VAL A 106 10.20 0.60 -10.52
N PHE A 107 9.22 0.68 -11.41
CA PHE A 107 8.34 -0.43 -11.76
C PHE A 107 8.83 -1.11 -13.04
N PHE A 108 8.95 -2.44 -13.00
CA PHE A 108 9.30 -3.24 -14.16
C PHE A 108 8.06 -3.98 -14.66
N THR A 109 7.67 -3.69 -15.89
CA THR A 109 6.52 -4.31 -16.54
C THR A 109 6.93 -5.06 -17.80
N THR A 110 6.17 -6.09 -18.17
CA THR A 110 6.32 -6.74 -19.48
C THR A 110 5.71 -5.88 -20.60
N ASP A 111 5.93 -6.26 -21.85
CA ASP A 111 5.28 -5.65 -23.02
C ASP A 111 3.74 -5.80 -22.99
N GLN A 112 3.24 -6.80 -22.25
CA GLN A 112 1.81 -7.03 -22.01
C GLN A 112 1.26 -6.26 -20.79
N GLY A 113 2.10 -5.47 -20.11
CA GLY A 113 1.72 -4.64 -18.96
C GLY A 113 1.71 -5.36 -17.61
N GLU A 114 2.20 -6.60 -17.52
CA GLU A 114 2.25 -7.37 -16.28
C GLU A 114 3.37 -6.86 -15.37
N LEU A 115 3.11 -6.71 -14.06
CA LEU A 115 4.12 -6.27 -13.09
C LEU A 115 5.09 -7.40 -12.76
N VAL A 116 6.35 -7.24 -13.18
CA VAL A 116 7.44 -8.22 -12.96
C VAL A 116 8.15 -7.95 -11.64
N GLY A 117 8.34 -6.68 -11.29
CA GLY A 117 9.07 -6.32 -10.08
C GLY A 117 9.02 -4.83 -9.78
N ILE A 118 9.43 -4.51 -8.55
CA ILE A 118 9.54 -3.14 -8.06
C ILE A 118 10.92 -3.01 -7.44
N ARG A 119 11.70 -2.03 -7.87
CA ARG A 119 12.93 -1.63 -7.20
C ARG A 119 12.62 -0.43 -6.32
N LEU A 120 12.87 -0.58 -5.03
CA LEU A 120 12.81 0.50 -4.05
C LEU A 120 14.23 1.00 -3.80
N ILE A 121 14.45 2.29 -4.03
CA ILE A 121 15.72 2.97 -3.81
C ILE A 121 15.53 3.95 -2.64
N PRO A 122 16.12 3.68 -1.46
CA PRO A 122 16.01 4.57 -0.32
C PRO A 122 17.01 5.73 -0.46
N TYR A 123 16.50 6.95 -0.49
CA TYR A 123 17.28 8.17 -0.29
C TYR A 123 17.12 8.57 1.17
N ARG A 124 18.20 8.58 1.94
CA ARG A 124 18.18 8.88 3.38
C ARG A 124 18.99 10.12 3.66
N THR A 125 18.43 11.01 4.46
CA THR A 125 19.12 12.17 5.02
C THR A 125 19.97 11.69 6.19
N ASN A 126 21.23 12.12 6.22
CA ASN A 126 22.11 11.86 7.34
C ASN A 126 22.22 13.17 8.13
N VAL A 127 21.83 13.17 9.40
CA VAL A 127 21.88 14.36 10.26
C VAL A 127 23.31 14.93 10.37
N ALA A 128 24.33 14.09 10.14
CA ALA A 128 25.74 14.50 10.09
C ALA A 128 26.12 15.33 8.85
N ASP A 129 25.36 15.24 7.75
CA ASP A 129 25.69 15.85 6.46
C ASP A 129 25.03 17.23 6.27
N GLY A 130 24.27 17.71 7.26
CA GLY A 130 23.63 19.04 7.25
C GLY A 130 22.50 19.19 6.23
N THR A 131 21.98 18.08 5.70
CA THR A 131 20.78 17.98 4.85
C THR A 131 19.61 17.38 5.60
#